data_AF-A0A101VJR1-F1
#
_entry.id   AF-A0A101VJR1-F1
#
_cell.length_a   1.000
_cell.length_b   1.000
_cell.length_c   1.000
_cell.angle_alpha   90.00
_cell.angle_beta   90.00
_cell.angle_gamma   90.00
#
_symmetry.space_group_name_H-M   'P 1'
#
loop_
_entity.id
_entity.type
_entity.pdbx_description
1 polymer ?
#
loop_
_entity_poly.entity_id
_entity_poly.type
_entity_poly.pdbx_seq_one_letter_code
_entity_poly.pdbx_strand_id
1 'polypeptide(L)'
;VGKLNGEEFEGGKAEDAALVIGSGQFIPGFEDQLVGVKTGDTRTIKVTFPADYPAENLKGQEAEFDITVKQVKVETETKVDEDFATSLGLDSLDKLKELVRGQLEQQTAGLTRTQMKRQLLDALAAGHDFEVPQGMVNAEFEQIWAQLQQEASREENPQDALKEIQNERDEYRAIAERRVRLGLLLSEIGQANGVEVTAQEMSMLIQQAAQQYRPEDRDRFVQYVQQEPMAAAQLRAPLYEDKVVDFLFDKAEITEREVTQEELEAAIEAEETAEPKPAAKKKVAAKKKAPAKKADDKAPAEKAEKKAPAKKAAEAKPAAKKAPAKTAAEKKAADKTPAAKTAPAKKPAAEKAAPKKAAPKKAPAKKAAKK
;
A
#
# COMPACT_ATOMS: atom_id res chain seq x y z
N VAL A 1 -7.63 -3.56 45.64
CA VAL A 1 -6.31 -3.53 46.29
C VAL A 1 -5.70 -4.91 46.20
N GLY A 2 -4.57 -5.05 45.50
CA GLY A 2 -3.78 -6.27 45.41
C GLY A 2 -2.81 -6.40 46.57
N LYS A 3 -2.65 -7.63 47.06
CA LYS A 3 -1.76 -8.04 48.14
C LYS A 3 -0.99 -9.29 47.74
N LEU A 4 0.25 -9.40 48.18
CA LEU A 4 1.12 -10.56 47.96
C LEU A 4 1.57 -11.04 49.35
N ASN A 5 1.24 -12.29 49.71
CA ASN A 5 1.37 -12.82 51.08
C ASN A 5 0.71 -11.96 52.19
N GLY A 6 -0.27 -11.12 51.83
CA GLY A 6 -0.98 -10.22 52.74
C GLY A 6 -0.47 -8.76 52.73
N GLU A 7 0.72 -8.48 52.20
CA GLU A 7 1.28 -7.13 52.08
C GLU A 7 0.86 -6.47 50.76
N GLU A 8 0.53 -5.17 50.78
CA GLU A 8 0.16 -4.42 49.57
C GLU A 8 1.39 -4.17 48.68
N PHE A 9 1.27 -4.40 47.36
CA PHE A 9 2.38 -4.20 46.42
C PHE A 9 2.17 -3.00 45.48
N GLU A 10 3.27 -2.44 44.98
CA GLU A 10 3.26 -1.29 44.07
C GLU A 10 2.59 -1.63 42.72
N GLY A 11 1.69 -0.77 42.25
CA GLY A 11 0.81 -1.06 41.11
C GLY A 11 -0.41 -1.94 41.44
N GLY A 12 -0.49 -2.53 42.63
CA GLY A 12 -1.66 -3.31 43.09
C GLY A 12 -2.90 -2.47 43.44
N LYS A 13 -2.83 -1.13 43.39
CA LYS A 13 -3.94 -0.24 43.73
C LYS A 13 -4.47 0.48 42.50
N ALA A 14 -5.79 0.44 42.33
CA ALA A 14 -6.55 1.21 41.36
C ALA A 14 -7.87 1.64 42.00
N GLU A 15 -8.33 2.86 41.68
CA GLU A 15 -9.63 3.39 42.08
C GLU A 15 -10.40 3.78 40.80
N ASP A 16 -11.71 3.53 40.79
CA ASP A 16 -12.62 3.82 39.66
C ASP A 16 -12.19 3.29 38.27
N ALA A 17 -11.32 2.27 38.26
CA ALA A 17 -10.90 1.58 37.05
C ALA A 17 -12.09 0.85 36.39
N ALA A 18 -12.32 1.14 35.11
CA ALA A 18 -13.23 0.37 34.28
C ALA A 18 -12.56 -0.93 33.82
N LEU A 19 -13.34 -2.02 33.80
CA LEU A 19 -12.93 -3.33 33.32
C LEU A 19 -14.05 -3.91 32.46
N VAL A 20 -13.70 -4.33 31.24
CA VAL A 20 -14.57 -5.09 30.34
C VAL A 20 -14.25 -6.56 30.51
N ILE A 21 -15.25 -7.37 30.89
CA ILE A 21 -15.09 -8.82 31.09
C ILE A 21 -14.99 -9.51 29.73
N GLY A 22 -13.96 -10.33 29.55
CA GLY A 22 -13.61 -10.95 28.27
C GLY A 22 -12.65 -10.11 27.43
N SER A 23 -12.11 -9.00 27.96
CA SER A 23 -11.13 -8.18 27.25
C SER A 23 -9.72 -8.79 27.27
N GLY A 24 -9.40 -9.60 28.28
CA GLY A 24 -8.05 -10.13 28.48
C GLY A 24 -7.03 -9.04 28.84
N GLN A 25 -7.50 -7.86 29.25
CA GLN A 25 -6.64 -6.75 29.66
C GLN A 25 -6.04 -7.00 31.06
N PHE A 26 -6.69 -7.84 31.88
CA PHE A 26 -6.22 -8.21 33.22
C PHE A 26 -5.59 -9.61 33.24
N ILE A 27 -4.97 -9.95 34.38
CA ILE A 27 -4.31 -11.24 34.62
C ILE A 27 -5.29 -12.40 34.36
N PRO A 28 -4.89 -13.48 33.65
CA PRO A 28 -5.75 -14.65 33.45
C PRO A 28 -6.35 -15.18 34.76
N GLY A 29 -7.65 -15.49 34.77
CA GLY A 29 -8.38 -15.87 35.98
C GLY A 29 -8.90 -14.70 36.84
N PHE A 30 -8.52 -13.45 36.55
CA PHE A 30 -9.02 -12.27 37.26
C PHE A 30 -10.46 -11.95 36.86
N GLU A 31 -10.71 -11.84 35.55
CA GLU A 31 -12.02 -11.50 34.98
C GLU A 31 -13.05 -12.62 35.25
N ASP A 32 -12.64 -13.89 35.19
CA ASP A 32 -13.47 -15.06 35.48
C ASP A 32 -14.04 -15.04 36.91
N GLN A 33 -13.24 -14.60 37.89
CA GLN A 33 -13.67 -14.48 39.29
C GLN A 33 -14.54 -13.25 39.56
N LEU A 34 -14.73 -12.36 38.57
CA LEU A 34 -15.72 -11.29 38.62
C LEU A 34 -17.02 -11.67 37.91
N VAL A 35 -17.11 -12.83 37.25
CA VAL A 35 -18.38 -13.31 36.69
C VAL A 35 -19.39 -13.56 37.82
N GLY A 36 -20.61 -13.04 37.64
CA GLY A 36 -21.74 -13.21 38.56
C GLY A 36 -21.81 -12.23 39.74
N VAL A 37 -20.84 -11.32 39.91
CA VAL A 37 -20.89 -10.27 40.94
C VAL A 37 -21.90 -9.17 40.58
N LYS A 38 -22.35 -8.41 41.58
CA LYS A 38 -23.31 -7.31 41.44
C LYS A 38 -22.70 -5.98 41.89
N THR A 39 -23.33 -4.89 41.46
CA THR A 39 -23.02 -3.55 41.97
C THR A 39 -23.22 -3.50 43.49
N GLY A 40 -22.17 -3.09 44.21
CA GLY A 40 -22.12 -3.05 45.67
C GLY A 40 -21.39 -4.24 46.31
N ASP A 41 -21.11 -5.32 45.58
CA ASP A 41 -20.40 -6.48 46.12
C ASP A 41 -18.92 -6.15 46.39
N THR A 42 -18.39 -6.63 47.52
CA THR A 42 -16.95 -6.73 47.77
C THR A 42 -16.53 -8.20 47.69
N ARG A 43 -15.52 -8.50 46.87
CA ARG A 43 -14.99 -9.85 46.64
C ARG A 43 -13.46 -9.81 46.68
N THR A 44 -12.86 -10.64 47.53
CA THR A 44 -11.43 -10.98 47.43
C THR A 44 -11.30 -12.11 46.42
N ILE A 45 -10.48 -11.91 45.38
CA ILE A 45 -10.17 -12.93 44.36
C ILE A 45 -8.69 -13.31 44.43
N LYS A 46 -8.35 -14.51 43.98
CA LYS A 46 -6.96 -15.02 43.99
C LYS A 46 -6.47 -15.29 42.58
N VAL A 47 -5.34 -14.72 42.17
CA VAL A 47 -4.76 -14.96 40.85
C VAL A 47 -3.26 -15.22 40.94
N THR A 48 -2.74 -16.01 40.01
CA THR A 48 -1.30 -16.23 39.84
C THR A 48 -0.82 -15.40 38.66
N PHE A 49 0.20 -14.58 38.87
CA PHE A 49 0.84 -13.82 37.79
C PHE A 49 1.54 -14.76 36.80
N PRO A 50 1.51 -14.49 35.47
CA PRO A 50 2.26 -15.25 34.48
C PRO A 50 3.77 -15.28 34.75
N ALA A 51 4.46 -16.31 34.25
CA ALA A 51 5.92 -16.46 34.42
C ALA A 51 6.72 -15.43 33.61
N ASP A 52 6.13 -14.94 32.53
CA ASP A 52 6.61 -13.93 31.58
C ASP A 52 6.21 -12.49 31.97
N TYR A 53 5.49 -12.30 33.07
CA TYR A 53 4.95 -10.99 33.48
C TYR A 53 6.06 -9.92 33.62
N PRO A 54 5.87 -8.67 33.13
CA PRO A 54 6.97 -7.68 33.05
C PRO A 54 7.64 -7.33 34.38
N ALA A 55 6.90 -7.34 35.49
CA ALA A 55 7.43 -7.02 36.82
C ALA A 55 8.04 -8.26 37.49
N GLU A 56 9.37 -8.28 37.63
CA GLU A 56 10.12 -9.47 38.07
C GLU A 56 9.75 -9.97 39.47
N ASN A 57 9.38 -9.05 40.36
CA ASN A 57 8.90 -9.32 41.72
C ASN A 57 7.49 -9.94 41.77
N LEU A 58 6.77 -9.96 40.65
CA LEU A 58 5.42 -10.52 40.54
C LEU A 58 5.38 -11.82 39.73
N LYS A 59 6.35 -12.09 38.84
CA LYS A 59 6.43 -13.31 38.00
C LYS A 59 6.15 -14.59 38.80
N GLY A 60 5.10 -15.33 38.40
CA GLY A 60 4.71 -16.61 39.01
C GLY A 60 4.17 -16.54 40.45
N GLN A 61 3.95 -15.35 41.03
CA GLN A 61 3.47 -15.21 42.41
C GLN A 61 1.93 -15.32 42.48
N GLU A 62 1.41 -15.89 43.58
CA GLU A 62 -0.02 -15.79 43.94
C GLU A 62 -0.28 -14.45 44.64
N ALA A 63 -1.32 -13.74 44.21
CA ALA A 63 -1.77 -12.48 44.80
C ALA A 63 -3.28 -12.46 45.03
N GLU A 64 -3.68 -11.82 46.12
CA GLU A 64 -5.08 -11.62 46.52
C GLU A 64 -5.51 -10.20 46.18
N PHE A 65 -6.64 -10.03 45.49
CA PHE A 65 -7.17 -8.71 45.14
C PHE A 65 -8.52 -8.49 45.81
N ASP A 66 -8.57 -7.56 46.76
CA ASP A 66 -9.81 -7.03 47.33
C ASP A 66 -10.45 -6.06 46.33
N ILE A 67 -11.61 -6.42 45.79
CA ILE A 67 -12.32 -5.66 44.75
C ILE A 67 -13.70 -5.27 45.29
N THR A 68 -14.06 -3.99 45.18
CA THR A 68 -15.41 -3.49 45.48
C THR A 68 -16.05 -2.98 44.18
N VAL A 69 -17.15 -3.60 43.77
CA VAL A 69 -17.78 -3.40 42.47
C VAL A 69 -18.68 -2.16 42.51
N LYS A 70 -18.11 -0.98 42.24
CA LYS A 70 -18.84 0.30 42.30
C LYS A 70 -19.98 0.41 41.28
N GLN A 71 -19.85 -0.18 40.09
CA GLN A 71 -20.89 -0.22 39.06
C GLN A 71 -20.65 -1.40 38.11
N VAL A 72 -21.68 -2.19 37.84
CA VAL A 72 -21.74 -3.09 36.68
C VAL A 72 -22.47 -2.38 35.54
N LYS A 73 -21.86 -2.36 34.36
CA LYS A 73 -22.49 -1.95 33.10
C LYS A 73 -22.64 -3.18 32.21
N VAL A 74 -23.65 -3.18 31.34
CA VAL A 74 -23.85 -4.20 30.31
C VAL A 74 -23.77 -3.49 28.97
N GLU A 75 -23.07 -4.08 28.01
CA GLU A 75 -23.09 -3.58 26.64
C GLU A 75 -24.48 -3.80 26.04
N THR A 76 -25.15 -2.69 25.73
CA THR A 76 -26.44 -2.70 25.04
C THR A 76 -26.22 -2.42 23.56
N GLU A 77 -26.97 -3.09 22.69
CA GLU A 77 -27.03 -2.75 21.26
C GLU A 77 -27.36 -1.25 21.10
N THR A 78 -26.42 -0.49 20.53
CA THR A 78 -26.57 0.95 20.32
C THR A 78 -27.49 1.14 19.13
N LYS A 79 -28.67 1.70 19.37
CA LYS A 79 -29.62 2.02 18.31
C LYS A 79 -29.05 3.13 17.43
N VAL A 80 -29.04 2.91 16.13
CA VAL A 80 -28.58 3.90 15.14
C VAL A 80 -29.78 4.77 14.77
N ASP A 81 -30.12 5.68 15.69
CA ASP A 81 -31.27 6.59 15.62
C ASP A 81 -30.85 8.08 15.64
N GLU A 82 -31.82 9.00 15.75
CA GLU A 82 -31.59 10.45 15.75
C GLU A 82 -30.76 10.90 16.98
N ASP A 83 -30.94 10.26 18.14
CA ASP A 83 -30.18 10.57 19.36
C ASP A 83 -28.71 10.13 19.19
N PHE A 84 -28.49 8.96 18.57
CA PHE A 84 -27.13 8.51 18.21
C PHE A 84 -26.46 9.47 17.22
N ALA A 85 -27.14 9.89 16.15
CA ALA A 85 -26.59 10.87 15.20
C ALA A 85 -26.28 12.22 15.87
N THR A 86 -27.17 12.69 16.74
CA THR A 86 -26.96 13.90 17.55
C THR A 86 -25.75 13.77 18.48
N SER A 87 -25.53 12.58 19.06
CA SER A 87 -24.35 12.31 19.92
C SER A 87 -23.01 12.39 19.18
N LEU A 88 -23.03 12.19 17.85
CA LEU A 88 -21.87 12.36 16.96
C LEU A 88 -21.75 13.79 16.40
N GLY A 89 -22.64 14.71 16.79
CA GLY A 89 -22.66 16.10 16.32
C GLY A 89 -23.29 16.30 14.93
N LEU A 90 -24.16 15.39 14.49
CA LEU A 90 -24.89 15.48 13.22
C LEU A 90 -26.36 15.85 13.44
N ASP A 91 -26.93 16.66 12.54
CA ASP A 91 -28.31 17.17 12.67
C ASP A 91 -29.41 16.09 12.55
N SER A 92 -29.10 14.93 11.95
CA SER A 92 -30.03 13.79 11.86
C SER A 92 -29.34 12.47 11.49
N LEU A 93 -30.06 11.38 11.70
CA LEU A 93 -29.73 10.03 11.23
C LEU A 93 -29.56 9.98 9.71
N ASP A 94 -30.32 10.76 8.95
CA ASP A 94 -30.16 10.81 7.50
C ASP A 94 -28.88 11.55 7.08
N LYS A 95 -28.39 12.53 7.85
CA LYS A 95 -27.06 13.11 7.65
C LYS A 95 -25.94 12.10 7.96
N LEU A 96 -26.11 11.25 8.96
CA LEU A 96 -25.20 10.13 9.21
C LEU A 96 -25.18 9.13 8.04
N LYS A 97 -26.34 8.76 7.50
CA LYS A 97 -26.43 7.86 6.32
C LYS A 97 -25.84 8.49 5.06
N GLU A 98 -26.04 9.79 4.82
CA GLU A 98 -25.44 10.52 3.70
C GLU A 98 -23.91 10.53 3.79
N LEU A 99 -23.35 10.83 4.97
CA LEU A 99 -21.90 10.85 5.22
C LEU A 99 -21.29 9.47 5.01
N VAL A 100 -21.87 8.43 5.63
CA VAL A 100 -21.38 7.04 5.50
C VAL A 100 -21.51 6.56 4.05
N ARG A 101 -22.61 6.88 3.36
CA ARG A 101 -22.75 6.57 1.92
C ARG A 101 -21.64 7.24 1.10
N GLY A 102 -21.42 8.54 1.27
CA GLY A 102 -20.38 9.27 0.53
C GLY A 102 -18.97 8.73 0.78
N GLN A 103 -18.69 8.26 2.00
CA GLN A 103 -17.43 7.57 2.32
C GLN A 103 -17.31 6.23 1.58
N LEU A 104 -18.36 5.39 1.61
CA LEU A 104 -18.37 4.10 0.92
C LEU A 104 -18.30 4.25 -0.61
N GLU A 105 -18.98 5.26 -1.18
CA GLU A 105 -18.90 5.63 -2.60
C GLU A 105 -17.47 6.05 -2.98
N GLN A 106 -16.79 6.85 -2.15
CA GLN A 106 -15.39 7.23 -2.40
C GLN A 106 -14.43 6.04 -2.32
N GLN A 107 -14.60 5.16 -1.33
CA GLN A 107 -13.78 3.95 -1.16
C GLN A 107 -13.97 2.97 -2.33
N THR A 108 -15.21 2.62 -2.66
CA THR A 108 -15.52 1.69 -3.76
C THR A 108 -15.18 2.26 -5.14
N ALA A 109 -15.36 3.57 -5.37
CA ALA A 109 -14.88 4.22 -6.59
C ALA A 109 -13.35 4.19 -6.71
N GLY A 110 -12.61 4.36 -5.60
CA GLY A 110 -11.15 4.24 -5.57
C GLY A 110 -10.65 2.83 -5.92
N LEU A 111 -11.26 1.79 -5.35
CA LEU A 111 -10.99 0.39 -5.69
C LEU A 111 -11.33 0.10 -7.17
N THR A 112 -12.53 0.50 -7.62
CA THR A 112 -12.99 0.29 -9.00
C THR A 112 -12.07 0.97 -10.00
N ARG A 113 -11.67 2.22 -9.75
CA ARG A 113 -10.70 2.97 -10.55
C ARG A 113 -9.34 2.28 -10.59
N THR A 114 -8.87 1.76 -9.46
CA THR A 114 -7.60 1.03 -9.37
C THR A 114 -7.62 -0.22 -10.26
N GLN A 115 -8.67 -1.04 -10.15
CA GLN A 115 -8.80 -2.25 -10.95
C GLN A 115 -8.99 -1.96 -12.45
N MET A 116 -9.81 -0.97 -12.81
CA MET A 116 -9.97 -0.53 -14.20
C MET A 116 -8.63 -0.04 -14.78
N LYS A 117 -7.88 0.77 -14.02
CA LYS A 117 -6.57 1.30 -14.45
C LYS A 117 -5.57 0.16 -14.66
N ARG A 118 -5.49 -0.83 -13.76
CA ARG A 118 -4.67 -2.05 -13.93
C ARG A 118 -5.04 -2.78 -15.22
N GLN A 119 -6.32 -3.10 -15.42
CA GLN A 119 -6.78 -3.82 -16.61
C GLN A 119 -6.51 -3.07 -17.94
N LEU A 120 -6.61 -1.74 -17.95
CA LEU A 120 -6.23 -0.92 -19.11
C LEU A 120 -4.72 -1.00 -19.40
N LEU A 121 -3.88 -0.82 -18.37
CA LEU A 121 -2.42 -0.89 -18.52
C LEU A 121 -1.96 -2.30 -18.94
N ASP A 122 -2.61 -3.35 -18.45
CA ASP A 122 -2.33 -4.73 -18.82
C ASP A 122 -2.74 -5.05 -20.25
N ALA A 123 -3.89 -4.54 -20.71
CA ALA A 123 -4.30 -4.63 -22.11
C ALA A 123 -3.33 -3.90 -23.05
N LEU A 124 -2.82 -2.72 -22.65
CA LEU A 124 -1.80 -1.98 -23.39
C LEU A 124 -0.46 -2.74 -23.44
N ALA A 125 0.03 -3.22 -22.29
CA ALA A 125 1.30 -3.95 -22.19
C ALA A 125 1.28 -5.29 -22.95
N ALA A 126 0.17 -6.02 -22.93
CA ALA A 126 0.00 -7.26 -23.69
C ALA A 126 -0.29 -7.01 -25.19
N GLY A 127 -0.81 -5.84 -25.54
CA GLY A 127 -1.15 -5.46 -26.91
C GLY A 127 0.00 -4.85 -27.70
N HIS A 128 0.98 -4.22 -27.04
CA HIS A 128 2.06 -3.47 -27.69
C HIS A 128 3.44 -3.90 -27.16
N ASP A 129 4.16 -4.67 -27.98
CA ASP A 129 5.53 -5.11 -27.71
C ASP A 129 6.51 -4.34 -28.60
N PHE A 130 7.49 -3.67 -27.99
CA PHE A 130 8.52 -2.88 -28.66
C PHE A 130 9.80 -2.79 -27.82
N GLU A 131 10.94 -2.57 -28.48
CA GLU A 131 12.24 -2.39 -27.82
C GLU A 131 12.27 -1.06 -27.05
N VAL A 132 12.64 -1.12 -25.76
CA VAL A 132 12.76 0.05 -24.89
C VAL A 132 14.23 0.41 -24.62
N PRO A 133 14.57 1.70 -24.43
CA PRO A 133 15.94 2.11 -24.19
C PRO A 133 16.51 1.49 -22.90
N GLN A 134 17.52 0.62 -23.04
CA GLN A 134 18.10 -0.12 -21.90
C GLN A 134 18.65 0.79 -20.78
N GLY A 135 19.03 2.03 -21.09
CA GLY A 135 19.39 3.03 -20.07
C GLY A 135 18.23 3.41 -19.15
N MET A 136 17.00 3.51 -19.69
CA MET A 136 15.79 3.77 -18.90
C MET A 136 15.37 2.53 -18.11
N VAL A 137 15.49 1.33 -18.71
CA VAL A 137 15.23 0.05 -18.00
C VAL A 137 16.19 -0.14 -16.83
N ASN A 138 17.47 0.21 -17.00
CA ASN A 138 18.43 0.15 -15.90
C ASN A 138 18.09 1.17 -14.80
N ALA A 139 17.69 2.39 -15.13
CA ALA A 139 17.33 3.41 -14.14
C ALA A 139 16.08 3.03 -13.33
N GLU A 140 15.02 2.56 -13.99
CA GLU A 140 13.81 2.05 -13.31
C GLU A 140 14.12 0.80 -12.47
N PHE A 141 14.94 -0.12 -12.99
CA PHE A 141 15.41 -1.28 -12.22
C PHE A 141 16.20 -0.84 -10.99
N GLU A 142 17.14 0.10 -11.10
CA GLU A 142 17.94 0.60 -9.97
C GLU A 142 17.07 1.29 -8.91
N GLN A 143 16.00 1.99 -9.30
CA GLN A 143 15.02 2.56 -8.38
C GLN A 143 14.24 1.49 -7.61
N ILE A 144 13.69 0.49 -8.33
CA ILE A 144 13.02 -0.68 -7.71
C ILE A 144 13.97 -1.41 -6.76
N TRP A 145 15.20 -1.66 -7.22
CA TRP A 145 16.23 -2.40 -6.50
C TRP A 145 16.73 -1.69 -5.23
N ALA A 146 16.74 -0.36 -5.23
CA ALA A 146 17.04 0.44 -4.05
C ALA A 146 15.90 0.38 -3.00
N GLN A 147 14.65 0.41 -3.44
CA GLN A 147 13.49 0.26 -2.57
C GLN A 147 13.46 -1.11 -1.90
N LEU A 148 13.58 -2.20 -2.68
CA LEU A 148 13.59 -3.58 -2.17
C LEU A 148 14.72 -3.83 -1.17
N GLN A 149 15.93 -3.31 -1.43
CA GLN A 149 17.03 -3.37 -0.45
C GLN A 149 16.72 -2.60 0.84
N GLN A 150 16.05 -1.45 0.75
CA GLN A 150 15.66 -0.68 1.92
C GLN A 150 14.58 -1.40 2.75
N GLU A 151 13.66 -2.10 2.09
CA GLU A 151 12.61 -2.91 2.74
C GLU A 151 13.23 -4.13 3.42
N ALA A 152 14.01 -4.95 2.70
CA ALA A 152 14.73 -6.10 3.27
C ALA A 152 15.71 -5.72 4.39
N SER A 153 16.26 -4.50 4.38
CA SER A 153 17.11 -4.00 5.48
C SER A 153 16.40 -3.80 6.82
N ARG A 154 15.06 -3.85 6.83
CA ARG A 154 14.18 -3.65 8.00
C ARG A 154 13.54 -4.93 8.53
N GLU A 155 13.68 -6.04 7.82
CA GLU A 155 13.15 -7.34 8.23
C GLU A 155 13.95 -7.94 9.40
N GLU A 156 13.39 -8.96 10.05
CA GLU A 156 14.04 -9.65 11.18
C GLU A 156 15.32 -10.40 10.75
N ASN A 157 15.42 -10.80 9.47
CA ASN A 157 16.58 -11.48 8.91
C ASN A 157 16.98 -10.91 7.53
N PRO A 158 17.62 -9.72 7.48
CA PRO A 158 17.98 -9.05 6.23
C PRO A 158 18.93 -9.87 5.34
N GLN A 159 19.65 -10.85 5.90
CA GLN A 159 20.59 -11.67 5.14
C GLN A 159 19.91 -12.76 4.29
N ASP A 160 18.67 -13.12 4.58
CA ASP A 160 17.91 -14.07 3.76
C ASP A 160 16.97 -13.35 2.79
N ALA A 161 16.28 -12.30 3.22
CA ALA A 161 15.52 -11.40 2.34
C ALA A 161 16.36 -10.82 1.18
N LEU A 162 17.59 -10.36 1.47
CA LEU A 162 18.50 -9.90 0.42
C LEU A 162 18.98 -11.01 -0.53
N LYS A 163 18.86 -12.30 -0.19
CA LYS A 163 19.14 -13.42 -1.11
C LYS A 163 17.93 -13.72 -1.97
N GLU A 164 16.73 -13.65 -1.41
CA GLU A 164 15.45 -13.87 -2.10
C GLU A 164 15.29 -12.87 -3.25
N ILE A 165 15.39 -11.57 -2.95
CA ILE A 165 15.42 -10.48 -3.94
C ILE A 165 16.55 -10.68 -4.98
N GLN A 166 17.71 -11.22 -4.59
CA GLN A 166 18.81 -11.55 -5.51
C GLN A 166 18.51 -12.70 -6.48
N ASN A 167 17.65 -13.65 -6.11
CA ASN A 167 17.21 -14.72 -7.00
C ASN A 167 16.19 -14.20 -8.02
N GLU A 168 15.28 -13.33 -7.59
CA GLU A 168 14.20 -12.72 -8.39
C GLU A 168 14.68 -11.57 -9.30
N ARG A 169 15.98 -11.27 -9.31
CA ARG A 169 16.57 -10.09 -9.95
C ARG A 169 16.16 -9.87 -11.41
N ASP A 170 16.07 -10.94 -12.19
CA ASP A 170 15.70 -10.84 -13.61
C ASP A 170 14.18 -10.64 -13.81
N GLU A 171 13.35 -10.99 -12.81
CA GLU A 171 11.92 -10.72 -12.79
C GLU A 171 11.66 -9.24 -12.47
N TYR A 172 12.36 -8.68 -11.48
CA TYR A 172 12.37 -7.22 -11.25
C TYR A 172 12.89 -6.43 -12.46
N ARG A 173 13.82 -7.00 -13.23
CA ARG A 173 14.25 -6.40 -14.52
C ARG A 173 13.13 -6.44 -15.57
N ALA A 174 12.33 -7.51 -15.64
CA ALA A 174 11.15 -7.57 -16.51
C ALA A 174 10.04 -6.59 -16.07
N ILE A 175 9.85 -6.39 -14.77
CA ILE A 175 8.95 -5.36 -14.21
C ILE A 175 9.42 -3.96 -14.64
N ALA A 176 10.71 -3.66 -14.53
CA ALA A 176 11.29 -2.39 -14.98
C ALA A 176 11.09 -2.18 -16.49
N GLU A 177 11.29 -3.22 -17.31
CA GLU A 177 11.05 -3.15 -18.76
C GLU A 177 9.58 -2.87 -19.10
N ARG A 178 8.65 -3.55 -18.42
CA ARG A 178 7.19 -3.35 -18.54
C ARG A 178 6.79 -1.92 -18.18
N ARG A 179 7.30 -1.39 -17.07
CA ARG A 179 7.04 -0.01 -16.61
C ARG A 179 7.55 1.03 -17.60
N VAL A 180 8.79 0.89 -18.08
CA VAL A 180 9.37 1.80 -19.10
C VAL A 180 8.58 1.73 -20.42
N ARG A 181 8.16 0.53 -20.86
CA ARG A 181 7.33 0.37 -22.06
C ARG A 181 5.98 1.08 -21.93
N LEU A 182 5.30 0.92 -20.80
CA LEU A 182 4.03 1.60 -20.51
C LEU A 182 4.19 3.12 -20.40
N GLY A 183 5.20 3.60 -19.66
CA GLY A 183 5.46 5.03 -19.50
C GLY A 183 5.74 5.74 -20.84
N LEU A 184 6.52 5.11 -21.72
CA LEU A 184 6.77 5.62 -23.07
C LEU A 184 5.49 5.61 -23.92
N LEU A 185 4.68 4.55 -23.85
CA LEU A 185 3.43 4.43 -24.59
C LEU A 185 2.38 5.48 -24.15
N LEU A 186 2.19 5.67 -22.84
CA LEU A 186 1.28 6.68 -22.30
C LEU A 186 1.76 8.11 -22.59
N SER A 187 3.10 8.32 -22.57
CA SER A 187 3.70 9.60 -22.98
C SER A 187 3.36 9.93 -24.44
N GLU A 188 3.57 8.98 -25.36
CA GLU A 188 3.24 9.14 -26.79
C GLU A 188 1.74 9.36 -27.02
N ILE A 189 0.87 8.55 -26.38
CA ILE A 189 -0.59 8.70 -26.48
C ILE A 189 -1.03 10.08 -25.99
N GLY A 190 -0.52 10.54 -24.84
CA GLY A 190 -0.86 11.85 -24.30
C GLY A 190 -0.39 13.00 -25.20
N GLN A 191 0.85 12.95 -25.69
CA GLN A 191 1.41 13.97 -26.58
C GLN A 191 0.66 14.02 -27.92
N ALA A 192 0.39 12.87 -28.55
CA ALA A 192 -0.32 12.78 -29.83
C ALA A 192 -1.78 13.27 -29.76
N ASN A 193 -2.39 13.30 -28.56
CA ASN A 193 -3.77 13.74 -28.35
C ASN A 193 -3.88 15.08 -27.58
N GLY A 194 -2.76 15.75 -27.29
CA GLY A 194 -2.77 17.05 -26.61
C GLY A 194 -3.21 17.01 -25.14
N VAL A 195 -2.97 15.89 -24.44
CA VAL A 195 -3.22 15.77 -23.00
C VAL A 195 -2.15 16.57 -22.25
N GLU A 196 -2.56 17.57 -21.46
CA GLU A 196 -1.66 18.41 -20.67
C GLU A 196 -2.15 18.56 -19.22
N VAL A 197 -1.19 18.75 -18.29
CA VAL A 197 -1.49 19.20 -16.91
C VAL A 197 -1.34 20.71 -16.86
N THR A 198 -2.46 21.41 -16.65
CA THR A 198 -2.50 22.88 -16.63
C THR A 198 -1.78 23.46 -15.41
N ALA A 199 -1.40 24.74 -15.49
CA ALA A 199 -0.82 25.45 -14.35
C ALA A 199 -1.76 25.53 -13.13
N GLN A 200 -3.08 25.51 -13.34
CA GLN A 200 -4.07 25.49 -12.27
C GLN A 200 -4.09 24.14 -11.55
N GLU A 201 -4.16 23.04 -12.31
CA GLU A 201 -4.09 21.67 -11.77
C GLU A 201 -2.77 21.43 -11.03
N MET A 202 -1.64 21.86 -11.62
CA MET A 202 -0.32 21.80 -10.99
C MET A 202 -0.28 22.57 -9.66
N SER A 203 -0.89 23.75 -9.60
CA SER A 203 -0.99 24.56 -8.38
C SER A 203 -1.85 23.89 -7.31
N MET A 204 -2.99 23.32 -7.69
CA MET A 204 -3.87 22.54 -6.79
C MET A 204 -3.14 21.31 -6.23
N LEU A 205 -2.43 20.57 -7.07
CA LEU A 205 -1.68 19.38 -6.68
C LEU A 205 -0.49 19.71 -5.75
N ILE A 206 0.21 20.82 -6.00
CA ILE A 206 1.23 21.35 -5.08
C ILE A 206 0.62 21.68 -3.70
N GLN A 207 -0.55 22.32 -3.66
CA GLN A 207 -1.23 22.64 -2.41
C GLN A 207 -1.75 21.38 -1.67
N GLN A 208 -2.26 20.38 -2.40
CA GLN A 208 -2.67 19.08 -1.82
C GLN A 208 -1.47 18.33 -1.22
N ALA A 209 -0.37 18.19 -1.96
CA ALA A 209 0.86 17.58 -1.44
C ALA A 209 1.42 18.35 -0.23
N ALA A 210 1.35 19.69 -0.24
CA ALA A 210 1.74 20.51 0.90
C ALA A 210 0.90 20.25 2.17
N GLN A 211 -0.36 19.78 2.06
CA GLN A 211 -1.18 19.48 3.25
C GLN A 211 -0.65 18.31 4.09
N GLN A 212 0.11 17.39 3.49
CA GLN A 212 0.76 16.28 4.20
C GLN A 212 1.85 16.77 5.18
N TYR A 213 2.41 17.96 4.95
CA TYR A 213 3.41 18.58 5.81
C TYR A 213 2.76 19.41 6.93
N ARG A 214 3.51 19.57 8.03
CA ARG A 214 3.20 20.49 9.14
C ARG A 214 2.95 21.90 8.60
N PRO A 215 2.01 22.69 9.17
CA PRO A 215 1.73 24.06 8.73
C PRO A 215 2.98 24.93 8.53
N GLU A 216 3.95 24.82 9.44
CA GLU A 216 5.22 25.55 9.44
C GLU A 216 6.14 25.28 8.22
N ASP A 217 6.03 24.09 7.60
CA ASP A 217 6.91 23.66 6.51
C ASP A 217 6.22 23.67 5.12
N ARG A 218 4.90 23.91 5.05
CA ARG A 218 4.13 23.90 3.79
C ARG A 218 4.69 24.89 2.76
N ASP A 219 4.95 26.13 3.17
CA ASP A 219 5.49 27.16 2.28
C ASP A 219 6.89 26.80 1.73
N ARG A 220 7.69 26.05 2.51
CA ARG A 220 9.00 25.56 2.05
C ARG A 220 8.84 24.47 1.00
N PHE A 221 7.92 23.53 1.19
CA PHE A 221 7.61 22.51 0.19
C PHE A 221 7.10 23.15 -1.11
N VAL A 222 6.16 24.11 -1.01
CA VAL A 222 5.65 24.85 -2.18
C VAL A 222 6.78 25.57 -2.93
N GLN A 223 7.67 26.25 -2.21
CA GLN A 223 8.83 26.93 -2.82
C GLN A 223 9.83 25.95 -3.43
N TYR A 224 10.10 24.81 -2.78
CA TYR A 224 10.97 23.75 -3.30
C TYR A 224 10.44 23.20 -4.64
N VAL A 225 9.16 22.80 -4.71
CA VAL A 225 8.56 22.27 -5.94
C VAL A 225 8.48 23.34 -7.05
N GLN A 226 8.36 24.63 -6.70
CA GLN A 226 8.42 25.72 -7.68
C GLN A 226 9.84 26.03 -8.20
N GLN A 227 10.88 25.73 -7.43
CA GLN A 227 12.27 26.03 -7.78
C GLN A 227 12.98 24.84 -8.44
N GLU A 228 12.64 23.60 -8.08
CA GLU A 228 13.26 22.38 -8.60
C GLU A 228 12.40 21.72 -9.70
N PRO A 229 12.82 21.80 -10.99
CA PRO A 229 12.01 21.27 -12.10
C PRO A 229 11.77 19.77 -12.01
N MET A 230 12.70 19.01 -11.40
CA MET A 230 12.56 17.57 -11.17
C MET A 230 11.46 17.27 -10.13
N ALA A 231 11.35 18.05 -9.06
CA ALA A 231 10.28 17.89 -8.07
C ALA A 231 8.90 18.23 -8.69
N ALA A 232 8.83 19.29 -9.52
CA ALA A 232 7.63 19.62 -10.28
C ALA A 232 7.26 18.51 -11.29
N ALA A 233 8.24 17.89 -11.94
CA ALA A 233 8.02 16.79 -12.88
C ALA A 233 7.54 15.51 -12.16
N GLN A 234 8.18 15.14 -11.06
CA GLN A 234 7.79 13.98 -10.25
C GLN A 234 6.37 14.12 -9.69
N LEU A 235 6.00 15.32 -9.22
CA LEU A 235 4.63 15.57 -8.76
C LEU A 235 3.63 15.60 -9.91
N ARG A 236 4.00 16.09 -11.10
CA ARG A 236 3.12 16.12 -12.30
C ARG A 236 2.85 14.72 -12.86
N ALA A 237 3.81 13.81 -12.82
CA ALA A 237 3.77 12.56 -13.58
C ALA A 237 2.53 11.69 -13.28
N PRO A 238 2.12 11.43 -12.00
CA PRO A 238 0.92 10.66 -11.72
C PRO A 238 -0.36 11.30 -12.28
N LEU A 239 -0.51 12.63 -12.14
CA LEU A 239 -1.68 13.34 -12.67
C LEU A 239 -1.71 13.36 -14.20
N TYR A 240 -0.55 13.45 -14.86
CA TYR A 240 -0.48 13.32 -16.32
C TYR A 240 -0.90 11.90 -16.75
N GLU A 241 -0.39 10.87 -16.07
CA GLU A 241 -0.75 9.47 -16.31
C GLU A 241 -2.26 9.24 -16.14
N ASP A 242 -2.85 9.71 -15.05
CA ASP A 242 -4.29 9.59 -14.82
C ASP A 242 -5.13 10.30 -15.87
N LYS A 243 -4.72 11.48 -16.36
CA LYS A 243 -5.41 12.18 -17.45
C LYS A 243 -5.27 11.48 -18.81
N VAL A 244 -4.16 10.77 -19.07
CA VAL A 244 -4.04 9.92 -20.27
C VAL A 244 -4.92 8.67 -20.13
N VAL A 245 -5.00 8.09 -18.93
CA VAL A 245 -5.90 6.97 -18.61
C VAL A 245 -7.38 7.38 -18.74
N ASP A 246 -7.76 8.57 -18.29
CA ASP A 246 -9.11 9.13 -18.50
C ASP A 246 -9.43 9.31 -19.99
N PHE A 247 -8.51 9.93 -20.74
CA PHE A 247 -8.65 10.06 -22.19
C PHE A 247 -8.82 8.71 -22.90
N LEU A 248 -8.15 7.66 -22.42
CA LEU A 248 -8.28 6.30 -22.95
C LEU A 248 -9.64 5.67 -22.58
N PHE A 249 -10.16 5.87 -21.36
CA PHE A 249 -11.50 5.43 -21.00
C PHE A 249 -12.60 6.15 -21.81
N ASP A 250 -12.43 7.44 -22.09
CA ASP A 250 -13.25 8.23 -23.03
C ASP A 250 -13.23 7.72 -24.49
N LYS A 251 -12.44 6.69 -24.80
CA LYS A 251 -12.36 6.02 -26.11
C LYS A 251 -12.61 4.51 -26.02
N ALA A 252 -12.75 3.95 -24.82
CA ALA A 252 -12.90 2.53 -24.58
C ALA A 252 -14.37 2.07 -24.64
N GLU A 253 -14.60 0.80 -24.97
CA GLU A 253 -15.88 0.14 -24.75
C GLU A 253 -15.91 -0.37 -23.30
N ILE A 254 -16.52 0.43 -22.41
CA ILE A 254 -16.64 0.10 -20.98
C ILE A 254 -17.86 -0.79 -20.76
N THR A 255 -17.68 -1.90 -20.04
CA THR A 255 -18.75 -2.83 -19.66
C THR A 255 -18.86 -2.94 -18.15
N GLU A 256 -20.04 -2.66 -17.61
CA GLU A 256 -20.33 -2.77 -16.18
C GLU A 256 -20.53 -4.23 -15.74
N ARG A 257 -20.10 -4.56 -14.51
CA ARG A 257 -20.29 -5.86 -13.86
C ARG A 257 -20.41 -5.66 -12.36
N GLU A 258 -21.52 -6.13 -11.77
CA GLU A 258 -21.67 -6.21 -10.32
C GLU A 258 -20.66 -7.21 -9.72
N VAL A 259 -20.02 -6.83 -8.62
CA VAL A 259 -19.07 -7.62 -7.81
C VAL A 259 -19.23 -7.24 -6.34
N THR A 260 -18.79 -8.10 -5.42
CA THR A 260 -18.62 -7.69 -4.02
C THR A 260 -17.36 -6.84 -3.83
N GLN A 261 -17.26 -6.14 -2.70
CA GLN A 261 -16.02 -5.45 -2.31
C GLN A 261 -14.86 -6.45 -2.15
N GLU A 262 -15.11 -7.59 -1.50
CA GLU A 262 -14.13 -8.67 -1.30
C GLU A 262 -13.61 -9.23 -2.64
N GLU A 263 -14.49 -9.42 -3.63
CA GLU A 263 -14.11 -9.86 -4.98
C GLU A 263 -13.25 -8.83 -5.73
N LEU A 264 -13.49 -7.53 -5.48
CA LEU A 264 -12.76 -6.44 -6.09
C LEU A 264 -11.37 -6.24 -5.44
N GLU A 265 -11.30 -6.30 -4.11
CA GLU A 265 -10.05 -6.24 -3.35
C GLU A 265 -9.17 -7.45 -3.66
N ALA A 266 -9.72 -8.67 -3.64
CA ALA A 266 -8.99 -9.88 -4.00
C ALA A 266 -8.52 -9.89 -5.47
N ALA A 267 -9.25 -9.24 -6.40
CA ALA A 267 -8.78 -9.07 -7.78
C ALA A 267 -7.57 -8.13 -7.88
N ILE A 268 -7.58 -7.03 -7.10
CA ILE A 268 -6.47 -6.08 -7.02
C ILE A 268 -5.24 -6.76 -6.42
N GLU A 269 -5.37 -7.44 -5.27
CA GLU A 269 -4.28 -8.15 -4.59
C GLU A 269 -3.70 -9.31 -5.42
N ALA A 270 -4.54 -10.08 -6.10
CA ALA A 270 -4.10 -11.17 -6.96
C ALA A 270 -3.34 -10.68 -8.20
N GLU A 271 -3.66 -9.50 -8.74
CA GLU A 271 -2.90 -8.87 -9.83
C GLU A 271 -1.63 -8.15 -9.33
N GLU A 272 -1.52 -7.86 -8.03
CA GLU A 272 -0.31 -7.29 -7.40
C GLU A 272 0.74 -8.35 -7.04
N THR A 273 0.26 -9.51 -6.59
CA THR A 273 1.10 -10.67 -6.21
C THR A 273 1.38 -11.62 -7.39
N ALA A 274 0.76 -11.39 -8.55
CA ALA A 274 1.04 -12.17 -9.75
C ALA A 274 2.38 -11.76 -10.40
N GLU A 275 3.36 -12.67 -10.34
CA GLU A 275 4.54 -12.69 -11.22
C GLU A 275 4.20 -12.25 -12.65
N PRO A 276 5.04 -11.45 -13.35
CA PRO A 276 4.79 -10.97 -14.71
C PRO A 276 4.94 -12.08 -15.77
N LYS A 277 4.03 -13.06 -15.77
CA LYS A 277 4.05 -14.20 -16.69
C LYS A 277 3.84 -13.73 -18.14
N PRO A 278 4.74 -14.07 -19.08
CA PRO A 278 4.67 -13.57 -20.46
C PRO A 278 3.41 -14.07 -21.19
N ALA A 279 2.81 -13.18 -21.98
CA ALA A 279 1.46 -13.35 -22.52
C ALA A 279 1.26 -14.63 -23.35
N ALA A 280 0.58 -15.62 -22.76
CA ALA A 280 0.17 -16.84 -23.43
C ALA A 280 -0.92 -16.53 -24.48
N LYS A 281 -0.54 -16.59 -25.77
CA LYS A 281 -1.37 -16.20 -26.93
C LYS A 281 -2.72 -16.93 -26.98
N LYS A 282 -3.78 -16.33 -26.41
CA LYS A 282 -5.17 -16.79 -26.54
C LYS A 282 -5.58 -16.78 -28.02
N LYS A 283 -5.92 -17.96 -28.57
CA LYS A 283 -6.43 -18.08 -29.94
C LYS A 283 -7.76 -17.37 -30.08
N VAL A 284 -7.87 -16.46 -31.05
CA VAL A 284 -9.14 -15.83 -31.44
C VAL A 284 -10.11 -16.90 -31.94
N ALA A 285 -11.22 -17.10 -31.23
CA ALA A 285 -12.33 -17.92 -31.71
C ALA A 285 -13.15 -17.12 -32.75
N ALA A 286 -13.46 -17.74 -33.88
CA ALA A 286 -14.06 -17.04 -35.02
C ALA A 286 -15.52 -16.60 -34.79
N LYS A 287 -15.86 -15.40 -35.27
CA LYS A 287 -17.23 -14.84 -35.27
C LYS A 287 -18.24 -15.82 -35.88
N LYS A 288 -19.28 -16.21 -35.13
CA LYS A 288 -20.55 -16.70 -35.69
C LYS A 288 -21.52 -15.53 -35.82
N LYS A 289 -22.15 -15.39 -37.00
CA LYS A 289 -23.23 -14.42 -37.22
C LYS A 289 -24.50 -14.86 -36.47
N ALA A 290 -25.28 -13.89 -36.00
CA ALA A 290 -26.63 -14.12 -35.49
C ALA A 290 -27.63 -14.42 -36.64
N PRO A 291 -28.63 -15.29 -36.43
CA PRO A 291 -29.75 -15.46 -37.35
C PRO A 291 -30.96 -14.58 -36.96
N ALA A 292 -31.69 -14.09 -37.95
CA ALA A 292 -32.99 -13.45 -37.77
C ALA A 292 -34.14 -14.49 -37.62
N LYS A 293 -35.34 -14.03 -37.28
CA LYS A 293 -36.51 -14.88 -36.91
C LYS A 293 -37.54 -15.00 -38.06
N LYS A 294 -38.28 -16.13 -38.06
CA LYS A 294 -39.38 -16.54 -38.98
C LYS A 294 -38.89 -16.97 -40.39
N ALA A 295 -39.53 -17.91 -41.10
CA ALA A 295 -40.87 -18.52 -40.94
C ALA A 295 -40.88 -20.07 -41.13
N ASP A 296 -42.07 -20.66 -41.25
CA ASP A 296 -42.39 -22.08 -40.98
C ASP A 296 -42.33 -23.08 -42.15
N ASP A 297 -42.38 -24.36 -41.75
CA ASP A 297 -43.04 -25.53 -42.38
C ASP A 297 -42.23 -26.57 -43.22
N LYS A 298 -42.68 -27.82 -43.06
CA LYS A 298 -42.45 -29.10 -43.77
C LYS A 298 -41.07 -29.78 -43.87
N ALA A 299 -41.07 -31.02 -43.37
CA ALA A 299 -40.19 -32.16 -43.68
C ALA A 299 -40.82 -33.03 -44.82
N PRO A 300 -40.30 -34.21 -45.26
CA PRO A 300 -39.18 -35.01 -44.72
C PRO A 300 -38.24 -35.67 -45.78
N ALA A 301 -37.42 -36.65 -45.31
CA ALA A 301 -36.59 -37.62 -46.06
C ALA A 301 -35.22 -37.11 -46.62
N GLU A 302 -34.17 -37.93 -46.80
CA GLU A 302 -33.98 -39.37 -46.50
C GLU A 302 -32.57 -39.71 -45.94
N LYS A 303 -32.15 -41.00 -45.99
CA LYS A 303 -30.99 -41.60 -45.26
C LYS A 303 -29.71 -41.68 -46.11
N ALA A 304 -28.56 -41.73 -45.45
CA ALA A 304 -27.38 -42.52 -45.85
C ALA A 304 -26.46 -42.80 -44.65
N GLU A 305 -25.61 -43.83 -44.71
CA GLU A 305 -24.76 -44.31 -43.59
C GLU A 305 -23.26 -44.40 -43.93
N LYS A 306 -22.42 -44.45 -42.88
CA LYS A 306 -21.06 -45.06 -42.85
C LYS A 306 -19.99 -44.30 -43.68
N LYS A 307 -18.67 -44.48 -43.48
CA LYS A 307 -17.89 -45.48 -42.72
C LYS A 307 -16.57 -44.88 -42.19
N ALA A 308 -15.90 -45.55 -41.24
CA ALA A 308 -14.58 -45.17 -40.68
C ALA A 308 -13.51 -46.27 -40.97
N PRO A 309 -12.38 -46.41 -40.26
CA PRO A 309 -11.14 -45.61 -40.43
C PRO A 309 -9.82 -46.45 -40.53
N ALA A 310 -8.68 -45.79 -40.79
CA ALA A 310 -7.31 -46.30 -40.50
C ALA A 310 -6.35 -45.10 -40.26
N LYS A 311 -5.33 -45.05 -39.37
CA LYS A 311 -4.61 -45.93 -38.41
C LYS A 311 -3.14 -46.22 -38.81
N LYS A 312 -2.25 -46.16 -37.80
CA LYS A 312 -0.76 -46.29 -37.77
C LYS A 312 0.05 -45.01 -38.04
N ALA A 313 1.33 -44.87 -37.63
CA ALA A 313 2.02 -45.12 -36.34
C ALA A 313 3.56 -45.09 -36.51
N ALA A 314 4.29 -44.61 -35.48
CA ALA A 314 5.73 -44.89 -35.21
C ALA A 314 6.75 -44.29 -36.23
N GLU A 315 8.06 -44.12 -35.97
CA GLU A 315 8.86 -44.21 -34.73
C GLU A 315 10.24 -43.50 -34.85
N ALA A 316 11.03 -43.55 -33.78
CA ALA A 316 12.51 -43.54 -33.71
C ALA A 316 13.34 -42.24 -33.90
N LYS A 317 14.30 -42.11 -32.97
CA LYS A 317 15.54 -41.30 -32.97
C LYS A 317 16.69 -42.28 -32.67
N PRO A 318 17.95 -42.07 -33.11
CA PRO A 318 19.01 -41.94 -32.09
C PRO A 318 20.28 -41.13 -32.49
N ALA A 319 21.08 -40.77 -31.47
CA ALA A 319 22.56 -40.61 -31.49
C ALA A 319 23.23 -39.46 -32.32
N ALA A 320 24.46 -38.98 -32.03
CA ALA A 320 25.22 -38.89 -30.76
C ALA A 320 26.53 -38.03 -30.86
N LYS A 321 27.02 -37.55 -29.70
CA LYS A 321 28.44 -37.37 -29.26
C LYS A 321 29.34 -36.20 -29.74
N LYS A 322 30.05 -35.65 -28.71
CA LYS A 322 31.48 -35.21 -28.60
C LYS A 322 31.93 -33.75 -28.88
N ALA A 323 32.47 -33.15 -27.81
CA ALA A 323 33.65 -32.25 -27.78
C ALA A 323 34.94 -33.11 -27.53
N PRO A 324 36.16 -32.62 -27.14
CA PRO A 324 36.65 -31.29 -26.69
C PRO A 324 37.93 -30.85 -27.50
N ALA A 325 38.99 -30.11 -27.08
CA ALA A 325 39.47 -29.61 -25.77
C ALA A 325 40.64 -28.57 -25.85
N LYS A 326 40.78 -27.71 -24.81
CA LYS A 326 42.06 -27.15 -24.26
C LYS A 326 42.87 -26.16 -25.15
N THR A 327 43.87 -25.37 -24.67
CA THR A 327 44.59 -25.27 -23.36
C THR A 327 45.21 -23.87 -23.11
N ALA A 328 45.07 -23.35 -21.87
CA ALA A 328 46.13 -22.85 -20.94
C ALA A 328 47.10 -21.68 -21.34
N ALA A 329 47.91 -21.06 -20.45
CA ALA A 329 48.29 -21.41 -19.06
C ALA A 329 48.83 -20.24 -18.18
N GLU A 330 48.64 -20.34 -16.84
CA GLU A 330 49.59 -19.95 -15.75
C GLU A 330 49.97 -18.45 -15.49
N LYS A 331 50.48 -18.00 -14.32
CA LYS A 331 50.88 -18.65 -13.02
C LYS A 331 50.95 -17.64 -11.84
N LYS A 332 50.57 -18.07 -10.61
CA LYS A 332 51.07 -17.72 -9.23
C LYS A 332 51.23 -16.23 -8.77
N ALA A 333 51.37 -15.88 -7.47
CA ALA A 333 50.84 -16.40 -6.18
C ALA A 333 51.30 -15.51 -4.98
N ALA A 334 50.57 -15.58 -3.86
CA ALA A 334 50.99 -15.39 -2.45
C ALA A 334 51.33 -13.99 -1.85
N ASP A 335 50.36 -13.49 -1.07
CA ASP A 335 50.47 -13.27 0.41
C ASP A 335 51.08 -11.96 1.03
N LYS A 336 50.56 -11.62 2.22
CA LYS A 336 50.99 -10.69 3.29
C LYS A 336 50.68 -9.17 3.26
N THR A 337 49.65 -8.83 4.04
CA THR A 337 49.41 -7.60 4.83
C THR A 337 50.42 -7.42 6.00
N PRO A 338 50.38 -6.38 6.88
CA PRO A 338 49.54 -5.15 6.93
C PRO A 338 50.31 -3.81 7.22
N ALA A 339 49.56 -2.73 7.52
CA ALA A 339 49.91 -1.62 8.45
C ALA A 339 50.92 -0.52 8.00
N ALA A 340 50.89 0.73 8.51
CA ALA A 340 49.85 1.46 9.26
C ALA A 340 50.19 2.98 9.43
N LYS A 341 49.14 3.80 9.69
CA LYS A 341 49.12 5.08 10.48
C LYS A 341 50.11 6.22 10.16
N THR A 342 49.57 7.43 9.98
CA THR A 342 49.90 8.61 10.82
C THR A 342 48.87 9.75 10.73
N ALA A 343 48.85 10.60 11.76
CA ALA A 343 48.11 11.86 11.95
C ALA A 343 48.88 12.68 13.03
N PRO A 344 48.44 13.83 13.62
CA PRO A 344 47.24 14.67 13.39
C PRO A 344 47.50 16.22 13.44
N ALA A 345 46.42 17.02 13.59
CA ALA A 345 46.29 18.21 14.49
C ALA A 345 46.13 19.67 13.95
N LYS A 346 44.89 20.18 14.10
CA LYS A 346 44.42 21.46 14.72
C LYS A 346 45.06 22.85 14.42
N LYS A 347 44.21 23.79 13.91
CA LYS A 347 43.73 25.13 14.44
C LYS A 347 44.74 26.15 15.10
N PRO A 348 44.45 27.49 15.24
CA PRO A 348 43.12 28.16 15.28
C PRO A 348 42.92 29.58 14.63
N ALA A 349 41.64 29.92 14.39
CA ALA A 349 40.87 31.19 14.59
C ALA A 349 41.43 32.64 14.40
N ALA A 350 40.56 33.51 13.87
CA ALA A 350 40.50 34.98 14.06
C ALA A 350 39.02 35.49 13.96
N GLU A 351 38.73 36.76 14.28
CA GLU A 351 37.38 37.28 14.65
C GLU A 351 37.11 38.73 14.12
N LYS A 352 35.85 39.21 14.24
CA LYS A 352 35.33 40.61 14.21
C LYS A 352 34.84 41.18 12.86
N ALA A 353 33.85 42.09 12.79
CA ALA A 353 32.78 42.51 13.72
C ALA A 353 31.69 43.37 13.00
N ALA A 354 30.52 43.58 13.61
CA ALA A 354 29.52 44.61 13.24
C ALA A 354 29.62 45.84 14.19
N PRO A 355 28.88 46.97 13.99
CA PRO A 355 27.56 47.07 14.67
C PRO A 355 26.52 48.15 14.18
N LYS A 356 25.38 48.18 14.90
CA LYS A 356 24.46 49.32 15.23
C LYS A 356 23.16 49.55 14.43
N LYS A 357 22.20 50.17 15.14
CA LYS A 357 20.76 50.35 14.86
C LYS A 357 20.37 51.82 14.67
N ALA A 358 19.20 52.07 14.08
CA ALA A 358 18.42 53.31 14.23
C ALA A 358 16.92 52.98 14.46
N ALA A 359 16.11 53.98 14.87
CA ALA A 359 14.74 53.82 15.38
C ALA A 359 13.74 54.82 14.72
N PRO A 360 12.40 54.68 14.90
CA PRO A 360 11.41 55.08 13.88
C PRO A 360 10.88 56.53 13.97
N LYS A 361 10.08 56.92 12.96
CA LYS A 361 9.29 58.17 12.91
C LYS A 361 7.80 57.91 12.64
N LYS A 362 6.98 58.96 12.88
CA LYS A 362 5.53 58.91 13.09
C LYS A 362 4.69 58.91 11.78
N ALA A 363 3.43 58.48 11.92
CA ALA A 363 2.35 58.64 10.95
C ALA A 363 1.87 60.11 10.80
N PRO A 364 0.97 60.36 9.84
CA PRO A 364 -0.27 61.08 10.17
C PRO A 364 -1.54 60.35 9.67
N ALA A 365 -2.69 60.67 10.26
CA ALA A 365 -4.00 60.08 9.91
C ALA A 365 -4.94 61.08 9.20
N LYS A 366 -5.78 60.56 8.29
CA LYS A 366 -6.98 61.16 7.64
C LYS A 366 -7.52 60.12 6.63
N LYS A 367 -8.82 60.00 6.33
CA LYS A 367 -10.06 60.51 6.96
C LYS A 367 -11.22 59.63 6.45
N ALA A 368 -12.28 59.40 7.24
CA ALA A 368 -13.45 58.65 6.77
C ALA A 368 -14.35 59.48 5.84
N ALA A 369 -15.01 58.80 4.89
CA ALA A 369 -16.15 59.31 4.13
C ALA A 369 -17.09 58.14 3.74
N LYS A 370 -18.40 58.36 3.81
CA LYS A 370 -19.42 57.40 3.35
C LYS A 370 -19.58 57.47 1.83
N LYS A 371 -19.93 56.36 1.19
CA LYS A 371 -21.28 56.24 0.63
C LYS A 371 -21.76 54.80 0.68
#